data_AF-Q16FD0-F1
#
_entry.id   AF-Q16FD0-F1
#
_cell.length_a   1.000
_cell.length_b   1.000
_cell.length_c   1.000
_cell.angle_alpha   90.00
_cell.angle_beta   90.00
_cell.angle_gamma   90.00
#
_symmetry.space_group_name_H-M   'P 1'
#
loop_
_entity.id
_entity.type
_entity.pdbx_description
1 polymer ?
#
loop_
_entity_poly.entity_id
_entity_poly.type
_entity_poly.pdbx_seq_one_letter_code
_entity_poly.pdbx_strand_id
1 'polypeptide(L)'
;SLNITDANNNTLSIVNSVAQIDIDEIKPPKPRLNKKAKATLICPQEKQAPFQLIPTLCRRNRDCRKSGNNFRCCNLFGSKRCVQGVPKPIPEPPHDPIFGIPRRCPKQPLTETFWEIKTCQTDNDCWPRVCCPDGDKKYCRTSQPVFEESDNPAARQLAYPIESVSQYLQCTPPPPVIFDIHPKSCNSTLDCFPNLCCQESGKRHCRPPRRSLLALVTGLTSRFNIGVIKDITDNLVIKK
;
A
#
# COMPACT_ATOMS: atom_id res chain seq x y z
N SER A 1 59.05 -38.07 -19.52
CA SER A 1 59.29 -38.37 -18.10
C SER A 1 60.59 -37.72 -17.69
N LEU A 2 60.53 -36.67 -16.87
CA LEU A 2 61.72 -36.02 -16.32
C LEU A 2 62.00 -36.66 -14.96
N ASN A 3 63.14 -37.32 -14.81
CA ASN A 3 63.61 -37.84 -13.53
C ASN A 3 64.58 -36.82 -12.94
N ILE A 4 64.19 -36.25 -11.80
CA ILE A 4 65.06 -35.44 -10.96
C ILE A 4 65.26 -36.22 -9.66
N THR A 5 66.51 -36.49 -9.32
CA THR A 5 66.90 -37.16 -8.07
C THR A 5 67.39 -36.12 -7.07
N ASP A 6 66.81 -36.12 -5.88
CA ASP A 6 67.29 -35.33 -4.74
C ASP A 6 68.36 -36.10 -3.95
N ALA A 7 69.18 -35.41 -3.15
CA ALA A 7 70.37 -35.89 -2.42
C ALA A 7 70.12 -36.99 -1.38
N ASN A 8 68.87 -37.44 -1.22
CA ASN A 8 68.47 -38.53 -0.33
C ASN A 8 67.98 -39.80 -1.07
N ASN A 9 68.32 -39.96 -2.37
CA ASN A 9 67.98 -41.15 -3.19
C ASN A 9 66.49 -41.54 -3.20
N ASN A 10 65.60 -40.55 -3.09
CA ASN A 10 64.17 -40.76 -3.27
C ASN A 10 63.78 -40.43 -4.71
N THR A 11 63.40 -41.45 -5.48
CA THR A 11 62.85 -41.28 -6.83
C THR A 11 61.39 -40.83 -6.75
N LEU A 12 61.14 -39.56 -7.05
CA LEU A 12 59.79 -39.01 -7.24
C LEU A 12 59.33 -39.28 -8.68
N SER A 13 58.53 -40.32 -8.88
CA SER A 13 57.82 -40.55 -10.13
C SER A 13 56.54 -39.70 -10.15
N ILE A 14 56.53 -38.63 -10.96
CA ILE A 14 55.31 -37.88 -11.25
C ILE A 14 54.42 -38.75 -12.15
N VAL A 15 53.41 -39.38 -11.54
CA VAL A 15 52.35 -40.07 -12.26
C VAL A 15 51.30 -39.01 -12.63
N ASN A 16 51.14 -38.75 -13.93
CA ASN A 16 50.02 -37.96 -14.46
C ASN A 16 48.73 -38.77 -14.32
N SER A 17 48.13 -38.75 -13.14
CA SER A 17 46.81 -39.30 -12.89
C SER A 17 45.78 -38.18 -12.99
N VAL A 18 45.11 -38.08 -14.13
CA VAL A 18 43.91 -37.24 -14.28
C VAL A 18 42.82 -37.85 -13.40
N ALA A 19 42.60 -37.26 -12.22
CA ALA A 19 41.45 -37.60 -11.39
C ALA A 19 40.18 -37.01 -12.02
N GLN A 20 39.28 -37.88 -12.50
CA GLN A 20 37.91 -37.50 -12.82
C GLN A 20 37.22 -37.11 -11.51
N ILE A 21 36.83 -35.84 -11.40
CA ILE A 21 36.02 -35.34 -10.31
C ILE A 21 34.56 -35.58 -10.70
N ASP A 22 33.93 -36.60 -10.12
CA ASP A 22 32.48 -36.75 -10.15
C ASP A 22 31.87 -35.60 -9.35
N ILE A 23 31.24 -34.66 -10.06
CA ILE A 23 30.44 -33.59 -9.46
C ILE A 23 29.06 -34.17 -9.21
N ASP A 24 28.85 -34.70 -8.00
CA ASP A 24 27.52 -35.05 -7.53
C ASP A 24 26.61 -33.82 -7.58
N GLU A 25 25.48 -33.98 -8.26
CA GLU A 25 24.45 -32.96 -8.45
C GLU A 25 23.89 -32.51 -7.09
N ILE A 26 24.33 -31.34 -6.61
CA ILE A 26 23.83 -30.71 -5.39
C ILE A 26 22.36 -30.34 -5.63
N LYS A 27 21.44 -31.23 -5.26
CA LYS A 27 20.01 -30.91 -5.27
C LYS A 27 19.77 -29.67 -4.41
N PRO A 28 19.15 -28.61 -4.95
CA PRO A 28 18.90 -27.41 -4.17
C PRO A 28 18.03 -27.78 -2.97
N PRO A 29 18.31 -27.21 -1.77
CA PRO A 29 17.50 -27.46 -0.60
C PRO A 29 16.06 -27.05 -0.92
N LYS A 30 15.15 -28.03 -0.94
CA LYS A 30 13.72 -27.79 -1.13
C LYS A 30 13.32 -26.70 -0.14
N PRO A 31 12.77 -25.55 -0.60
CA PRO A 31 12.30 -24.54 0.33
C PRO A 31 11.26 -25.22 1.20
N ARG A 32 11.54 -25.30 2.51
CA ARG A 32 10.55 -25.70 3.49
C ARG A 32 9.42 -24.70 3.34
N LEU A 33 8.33 -25.11 2.68
CA LEU A 33 7.05 -24.41 2.71
C LEU A 33 6.74 -24.20 4.18
N ASN A 34 6.99 -22.98 4.65
CA ASN A 34 6.66 -22.57 6.00
C ASN A 34 5.18 -22.87 6.18
N LYS A 35 4.88 -23.82 7.08
CA LYS A 35 3.56 -24.01 7.68
C LYS A 35 2.99 -22.61 7.89
N LYS A 36 1.87 -22.31 7.22
CA LYS A 36 1.12 -21.03 7.30
C LYS A 36 1.42 -20.34 8.63
N ALA A 37 2.29 -19.33 8.60
CA ALA A 37 2.60 -18.57 9.81
C ALA A 37 1.27 -18.06 10.34
N LYS A 38 0.83 -18.53 11.51
CA LYS A 38 -0.41 -18.04 12.15
C LYS A 38 -0.30 -16.53 12.18
N ALA A 39 -1.19 -15.84 11.45
CA ALA A 39 -1.17 -14.38 11.35
C ALA A 39 -1.02 -13.79 12.75
N THR A 40 0.07 -13.05 12.98
CA THR A 40 0.37 -12.49 14.29
C THR A 40 -0.68 -11.42 14.60
N LEU A 41 -1.64 -11.75 15.45
CA LEU A 41 -2.72 -10.84 15.86
C LEU A 41 -2.17 -9.73 16.76
N ILE A 42 -2.47 -8.48 16.40
CA ILE A 42 -2.13 -7.28 17.15
C ILE A 42 -3.37 -6.67 17.81
N CYS A 43 -3.15 -5.78 18.78
CA CYS A 43 -4.24 -5.03 19.38
C CYS A 43 -4.84 -4.02 18.39
N PRO A 44 -6.18 -3.92 18.25
CA PRO A 44 -6.81 -2.86 17.46
C PRO A 44 -6.50 -1.49 18.05
N GLN A 45 -6.61 -0.44 17.22
CA GLN A 45 -6.67 0.93 17.72
C GLN A 45 -8.02 1.21 18.37
N GLU A 46 -8.11 2.22 19.25
CA GLU A 46 -9.35 2.58 19.96
C GLU A 46 -10.55 2.81 19.02
N LYS A 47 -10.30 3.43 17.86
CA LYS A 47 -11.33 3.69 16.83
C LYS A 47 -11.82 2.44 16.11
N GLN A 48 -11.04 1.36 16.14
CA GLN A 48 -11.32 0.09 15.46
C GLN A 48 -11.85 -0.98 16.42
N ALA A 49 -11.67 -0.77 17.73
CA ALA A 49 -12.12 -1.72 18.74
C ALA A 49 -13.65 -1.68 18.85
N PRO A 50 -14.34 -2.83 18.76
CA PRO A 50 -15.77 -2.87 18.96
C PRO A 50 -16.11 -2.48 20.42
N PHE A 51 -17.15 -1.67 20.59
CA PHE A 51 -17.66 -1.33 21.90
C PHE A 51 -18.24 -2.57 22.60
N GLN A 52 -17.74 -2.89 23.79
CA GLN A 52 -18.26 -3.97 24.64
C GLN A 52 -18.97 -3.34 25.83
N LEU A 53 -20.27 -3.62 25.98
CA LEU A 53 -21.07 -3.16 27.13
C LEU A 53 -20.50 -3.67 28.47
N ILE A 54 -19.96 -4.89 28.48
CA ILE A 54 -19.35 -5.51 29.66
C ILE A 54 -17.94 -6.01 29.27
N PRO A 55 -16.89 -5.19 29.46
CA PRO A 55 -15.54 -5.56 29.05
C PRO A 55 -14.95 -6.63 29.99
N THR A 56 -14.36 -7.67 29.41
CA THR A 56 -13.62 -8.67 30.20
C THR A 56 -12.24 -8.12 30.54
N LEU A 57 -11.99 -7.81 31.80
CA LEU A 57 -10.69 -7.29 32.25
C LEU A 57 -9.61 -8.36 32.19
N CYS A 58 -8.38 -7.95 31.87
CA CYS A 58 -7.25 -8.87 31.74
C CYS A 58 -5.95 -8.24 32.23
N ARG A 59 -4.98 -9.08 32.59
CA ARG A 59 -3.62 -8.65 32.90
C ARG A 59 -2.64 -9.11 31.84
N ARG A 60 -2.89 -10.28 31.24
CA ARG A 60 -2.05 -10.92 30.21
C ARG A 60 -2.91 -11.50 29.08
N ASN A 61 -2.29 -11.71 27.92
CA ASN A 61 -2.95 -12.33 26.75
C ASN A 61 -3.53 -13.73 27.03
N ARG A 62 -3.01 -14.44 28.04
CA ARG A 62 -3.49 -15.78 28.41
C ARG A 62 -4.88 -15.74 29.07
N ASP A 63 -5.21 -14.66 29.76
CA ASP A 63 -6.47 -14.51 30.49
C ASP A 63 -7.66 -14.48 29.51
N CYS A 64 -7.42 -13.94 28.32
CA CYS A 64 -8.40 -13.83 27.24
C CYS A 64 -8.64 -15.14 26.47
N ARG A 65 -7.90 -16.22 26.76
CA ARG A 65 -8.11 -17.52 26.10
C ARG A 65 -9.52 -18.08 26.32
N LYS A 66 -10.15 -17.76 27.46
CA LYS A 66 -11.54 -18.15 27.76
C LYS A 66 -12.54 -17.55 26.77
N SER A 67 -12.26 -16.35 26.25
CA SER A 67 -13.08 -15.69 25.22
C SER A 67 -12.76 -16.18 23.80
N GLY A 68 -11.56 -16.72 23.59
CA GLY A 68 -11.15 -17.37 22.34
C GLY A 68 -9.66 -17.17 22.02
N ASN A 69 -9.12 -17.99 21.12
CA ASN A 69 -7.69 -17.94 20.73
C ASN A 69 -7.29 -16.65 20.00
N ASN A 70 -8.27 -15.95 19.41
CA ASN A 70 -8.06 -14.70 18.68
C ASN A 70 -8.12 -13.46 19.58
N PHE A 71 -8.44 -13.62 20.86
CA PHE A 71 -8.49 -12.50 21.79
C PHE A 71 -7.11 -12.17 22.34
N ARG A 72 -6.87 -10.87 22.55
CA ARG A 72 -5.65 -10.31 23.12
C ARG A 72 -6.01 -9.34 24.23
N CYS A 73 -5.12 -9.24 25.20
CA CYS A 73 -5.25 -8.30 26.30
C CYS A 73 -4.67 -6.96 25.86
N CYS A 74 -5.55 -6.00 25.58
CA CYS A 74 -5.20 -4.71 25.00
C CYS A 74 -5.59 -3.58 25.94
N ASN A 75 -4.75 -2.54 26.00
CA ASN A 75 -5.06 -1.32 26.74
C ASN A 75 -5.87 -0.39 25.83
N LEU A 76 -7.18 -0.29 26.08
CA LEU A 76 -8.13 0.46 25.26
C LEU A 76 -9.06 1.23 26.19
N PHE A 77 -9.35 2.49 25.89
CA PHE A 77 -10.22 3.36 26.69
C PHE A 77 -9.81 3.36 28.18
N GLY A 78 -8.51 3.50 28.45
CA GLY A 78 -7.95 3.62 29.80
C GLY A 78 -7.85 2.33 30.63
N SER A 79 -8.23 1.17 30.11
CA SER A 79 -8.13 -0.10 30.86
C SER A 79 -7.73 -1.30 29.99
N LYS A 80 -7.10 -2.30 30.63
CA LYS A 80 -6.73 -3.57 29.98
C LYS A 80 -7.94 -4.50 29.89
N ARG A 81 -8.36 -4.80 28.66
CA ARG A 81 -9.52 -5.63 28.37
C ARG A 81 -9.24 -6.62 27.24
N CYS A 82 -9.99 -7.71 27.22
CA CYS A 82 -9.93 -8.72 26.17
C CYS A 82 -10.71 -8.26 24.95
N VAL A 83 -9.98 -8.02 23.85
CA VAL A 83 -10.57 -7.69 22.55
C VAL A 83 -10.10 -8.66 21.49
N GLN A 84 -10.90 -8.80 20.43
CA GLN A 84 -10.50 -9.56 19.26
C GLN A 84 -9.31 -8.85 18.60
N GLY A 85 -8.22 -9.59 18.39
CA GLY A 85 -7.03 -9.08 17.72
C GLY A 85 -7.29 -8.88 16.22
N VAL A 86 -6.60 -7.91 15.64
CA VAL A 86 -6.63 -7.61 14.20
C VAL A 86 -5.38 -8.23 13.57
N PRO A 87 -5.45 -8.82 12.36
CA PRO A 87 -4.25 -9.29 11.67
C PRO A 87 -3.26 -8.12 11.48
N LYS A 88 -1.97 -8.39 11.67
CA LYS A 88 -0.94 -7.38 11.40
C LYS A 88 -0.99 -6.99 9.91
N PRO A 89 -1.09 -5.69 9.58
CA PRO A 89 -1.09 -5.26 8.19
C PRO A 89 0.22 -5.68 7.51
N ILE A 90 0.12 -6.06 6.24
CA ILE A 90 1.28 -6.42 5.42
C ILE A 90 2.13 -5.16 5.25
N PRO A 91 3.44 -5.19 5.60
CA PRO A 91 4.31 -4.03 5.42
C PRO A 91 4.41 -3.68 3.93
N GLU A 92 4.44 -2.39 3.63
CA GLU A 92 4.62 -1.87 2.28
C GLU A 92 6.00 -2.29 1.75
N PRO A 93 6.08 -2.91 0.55
CA PRO A 93 7.36 -3.19 -0.07
C PRO A 93 8.02 -1.87 -0.53
N PRO A 94 9.36 -1.77 -0.53
CA PRO A 94 10.03 -0.63 -1.15
C PRO A 94 9.75 -0.61 -2.66
N HIS A 95 9.53 0.58 -3.20
CA HIS A 95 9.20 0.81 -4.61
C HIS A 95 10.34 1.50 -5.35
N ASP A 96 10.63 1.05 -6.57
CA ASP A 96 11.66 1.68 -7.40
C ASP A 96 11.20 3.06 -7.90
N PRO A 97 12.05 4.09 -7.93
CA PRO A 97 11.68 5.41 -8.44
C PRO A 97 11.50 5.39 -9.96
N ILE A 98 10.54 6.18 -10.47
CA ILE A 98 10.40 6.44 -11.90
C ILE A 98 10.98 7.83 -12.17
N PHE A 99 11.95 7.95 -13.07
CA PHE A 99 12.64 9.21 -13.41
C PHE A 99 13.17 9.98 -12.18
N GLY A 100 13.67 9.26 -11.17
CA GLY A 100 14.21 9.86 -9.94
C GLY A 100 13.16 10.36 -8.94
N ILE A 101 11.86 10.18 -9.22
CA ILE A 101 10.78 10.56 -8.30
C ILE A 101 10.44 9.35 -7.42
N PRO A 102 10.51 9.46 -6.08
CA PRO A 102 10.15 8.38 -5.18
C PRO A 102 8.66 8.08 -5.30
N ARG A 103 8.32 6.79 -5.40
CA ARG A 103 6.95 6.30 -5.43
C ARG A 103 6.58 5.69 -4.09
N ARG A 104 5.39 6.00 -3.59
CA ARG A 104 4.81 5.39 -2.39
C ARG A 104 3.39 4.91 -2.67
N CYS A 105 2.95 3.92 -1.91
CA CYS A 105 1.56 3.50 -1.93
C CYS A 105 0.66 4.65 -1.49
N PRO A 106 -0.45 4.89 -2.22
CA PRO A 106 -1.40 5.90 -1.82
C PRO A 106 -2.06 5.48 -0.49
N LYS A 107 -1.99 6.34 0.53
CA LYS A 107 -2.73 6.12 1.79
C LYS A 107 -4.24 6.12 1.56
N GLN A 108 -4.69 6.79 0.51
CA GLN A 108 -6.08 6.89 0.09
C GLN A 108 -6.12 6.62 -1.41
N PRO A 109 -6.75 5.51 -1.85
CA PRO A 109 -6.77 5.17 -3.26
C PRO A 109 -7.58 6.21 -4.05
N LEU A 110 -7.12 6.48 -5.26
CA LEU A 110 -7.87 7.24 -6.25
C LEU A 110 -8.95 6.36 -6.89
N THR A 111 -9.87 6.98 -7.62
CA THR A 111 -10.78 6.27 -8.51
C THR A 111 -10.03 5.60 -9.66
N GLU A 112 -9.79 4.30 -9.52
CA GLU A 112 -9.17 3.50 -10.57
C GLU A 112 -10.22 3.04 -11.60
N THR A 113 -10.90 4.01 -12.23
CA THR A 113 -11.95 3.75 -13.22
C THR A 113 -11.42 3.06 -14.46
N PHE A 114 -10.25 3.51 -14.92
CA PHE A 114 -9.63 3.09 -16.17
C PHE A 114 -8.81 1.80 -16.04
N TRP A 115 -8.47 1.38 -14.82
CA TRP A 115 -7.56 0.27 -14.57
C TRP A 115 -8.27 -0.95 -14.02
N GLU A 116 -8.01 -2.12 -14.59
CA GLU A 116 -8.51 -3.38 -14.05
C GLU A 116 -7.88 -3.72 -12.68
N ILE A 117 -8.68 -4.37 -11.85
CA ILE A 117 -8.29 -4.87 -10.54
C ILE A 117 -7.36 -6.06 -10.76
N LYS A 118 -6.06 -5.85 -10.57
CA LYS A 118 -5.04 -6.90 -10.67
C LYS A 118 -4.34 -7.07 -9.34
N THR A 119 -4.28 -8.32 -8.89
CA THR A 119 -3.44 -8.74 -7.76
C THR A 119 -2.00 -8.86 -8.21
N CYS A 120 -1.07 -8.47 -7.35
CA CYS A 120 0.35 -8.43 -7.68
C CYS A 120 1.21 -9.04 -6.58
N GLN A 121 2.44 -9.40 -6.90
CA GLN A 121 3.45 -9.74 -5.89
C GLN A 121 4.56 -8.69 -5.86
N THR A 122 4.92 -8.17 -7.03
CA THR A 122 6.00 -7.20 -7.26
C THR A 122 5.50 -6.01 -8.08
N ASP A 123 6.27 -4.91 -8.09
CA ASP A 123 5.93 -3.71 -8.86
C ASP A 123 5.96 -3.94 -10.38
N ASN A 124 6.75 -4.91 -10.84
CA ASN A 124 6.88 -5.26 -12.25
C ASN A 124 5.56 -5.78 -12.83
N ASP A 125 4.72 -6.42 -12.00
CA ASP A 125 3.41 -6.93 -12.41
C ASP A 125 2.42 -5.80 -12.73
N CYS A 126 2.69 -4.59 -12.23
CA CYS A 126 1.77 -3.47 -12.22
C CYS A 126 2.17 -2.32 -13.13
N TRP A 127 3.30 -2.39 -13.83
CA TRP A 127 3.90 -1.26 -14.55
C TRP A 127 2.88 -0.51 -15.43
N PRO A 128 2.73 0.82 -15.30
CA PRO A 128 3.56 1.79 -14.55
C PRO A 128 3.16 2.01 -13.07
N ARG A 129 2.17 1.27 -12.56
CA ARG A 129 1.66 1.35 -11.18
C ARG A 129 2.59 0.62 -10.18
N VAL A 130 2.26 0.72 -8.89
CA VAL A 130 2.99 0.07 -7.78
C VAL A 130 2.13 -1.00 -7.11
N CYS A 131 2.77 -2.01 -6.54
CA CYS A 131 2.10 -3.13 -5.89
C CYS A 131 1.87 -2.86 -4.40
N CYS A 132 0.64 -2.49 -4.03
CA CYS A 132 0.32 -2.03 -2.69
C CYS A 132 -0.48 -3.06 -1.87
N PRO A 133 -0.18 -3.21 -0.57
CA PRO A 133 -0.98 -4.04 0.32
C PRO A 133 -2.34 -3.38 0.61
N ASP A 134 -3.40 -4.17 0.48
CA ASP A 134 -4.79 -3.81 0.82
C ASP A 134 -5.41 -4.98 1.61
N GLY A 135 -5.36 -4.86 2.94
CA GLY A 135 -5.74 -5.93 3.86
C GLY A 135 -4.79 -7.13 3.75
N ASP A 136 -5.33 -8.27 3.34
CA ASP A 136 -4.61 -9.56 3.26
C ASP A 136 -3.96 -9.82 1.89
N LYS A 137 -4.26 -8.99 0.89
CA LYS A 137 -3.78 -9.16 -0.49
C LYS A 137 -3.08 -7.90 -0.97
N LYS A 138 -2.32 -8.01 -2.05
CA LYS A 138 -1.71 -6.86 -2.72
C LYS A 138 -2.37 -6.62 -4.07
N TYR A 139 -2.58 -5.37 -4.42
CA TYR A 139 -3.16 -4.95 -5.69
C TYR A 139 -2.34 -3.84 -6.33
N CYS A 140 -2.36 -3.76 -7.65
CA CYS A 140 -1.79 -2.66 -8.38
C CYS A 140 -2.56 -1.36 -8.05
N ARG A 141 -1.84 -0.31 -7.67
CA ARG A 141 -2.39 1.00 -7.33
C ARG A 141 -1.60 2.12 -7.99
N THR A 142 -2.26 3.21 -8.34
CA THR A 142 -1.57 4.40 -8.85
C THR A 142 -0.73 5.00 -7.72
N SER A 143 0.59 5.09 -7.92
CA SER A 143 1.50 5.64 -6.92
C SER A 143 1.17 7.09 -6.62
N GLN A 144 1.22 7.48 -5.34
CA GLN A 144 1.15 8.88 -4.97
C GLN A 144 2.58 9.47 -5.10
N PRO A 145 2.82 10.41 -6.03
CA PRO A 145 4.10 11.09 -6.10
C PRO A 145 4.27 11.97 -4.85
N VAL A 146 5.42 11.89 -4.20
CA VAL A 146 5.77 12.77 -3.07
C VAL A 146 6.53 13.96 -3.63
N PHE A 147 5.80 14.96 -4.13
CA PHE A 147 6.42 16.16 -4.71
C PHE A 147 7.08 17.04 -3.64
N GLU A 148 6.56 17.08 -2.42
CA GLU A 148 7.11 17.87 -1.31
C GLU A 148 8.52 17.42 -0.90
N GLU A 149 8.78 16.11 -0.94
CA GLU A 149 10.06 15.50 -0.54
C GLU A 149 11.05 15.40 -1.71
N SER A 150 10.65 15.85 -2.92
CA SER A 150 11.54 15.84 -4.08
C SER A 150 12.59 16.94 -3.97
N ASP A 151 13.80 16.66 -4.47
CA ASP A 151 14.92 17.62 -4.49
C ASP A 151 14.75 18.72 -5.56
N ASN A 152 13.77 18.57 -6.46
CA ASN A 152 13.52 19.50 -7.55
C ASN A 152 12.52 20.61 -7.14
N PRO A 153 12.92 21.90 -7.17
CA PRO A 153 12.04 23.01 -6.79
C PRO A 153 10.83 23.16 -7.72
N ALA A 154 10.94 22.80 -9.00
CA ALA A 154 9.81 22.85 -9.94
C ALA A 154 8.76 21.78 -9.61
N ALA A 155 9.18 20.63 -9.11
CA ALA A 155 8.26 19.57 -8.68
C ALA A 155 7.47 19.99 -7.42
N ARG A 156 8.10 20.70 -6.47
CA ARG A 156 7.43 21.24 -5.28
C ARG A 156 6.33 22.25 -5.61
N GLN A 157 6.52 23.07 -6.65
CA GLN A 157 5.50 24.04 -7.09
C GLN A 157 4.23 23.37 -7.63
N LEU A 158 4.36 22.17 -8.20
CA LEU A 158 3.24 21.39 -8.72
C LEU A 158 2.52 20.56 -7.64
N ALA A 159 3.10 20.42 -6.45
CA ALA A 159 2.52 19.65 -5.34
C ALA A 159 1.13 20.19 -4.96
N TYR A 160 1.02 21.47 -4.64
CA TYR A 160 -0.21 22.10 -4.18
C TYR A 160 -1.41 22.02 -5.16
N PRO A 161 -1.26 22.40 -6.45
CA PRO A 161 -2.39 22.32 -7.38
C PRO A 161 -2.81 20.87 -7.63
N ILE A 162 -1.87 19.94 -7.82
CA ILE A 162 -2.16 18.53 -8.09
C ILE A 162 -2.81 17.88 -6.87
N GLU A 163 -2.30 18.15 -5.67
CA GLU A 163 -2.89 17.62 -4.43
C GLU A 163 -4.32 18.11 -4.23
N SER A 164 -4.59 19.40 -4.48
CA SER A 164 -5.92 19.97 -4.33
C SER A 164 -6.95 19.29 -5.24
N VAL A 165 -6.58 19.00 -6.50
CA VAL A 165 -7.44 18.30 -7.47
C VAL A 165 -7.56 16.81 -7.11
N SER A 166 -6.46 16.18 -6.69
CA SER A 166 -6.45 14.76 -6.33
C SER A 166 -7.41 14.44 -5.18
N GLN A 167 -7.63 15.37 -4.23
CA GLN A 167 -8.54 15.19 -3.10
C GLN A 167 -10.01 15.02 -3.52
N TYR A 168 -10.39 15.48 -4.71
CA TYR A 168 -11.74 15.28 -5.26
C TYR A 168 -11.90 13.93 -5.97
N LEU A 169 -10.79 13.28 -6.32
CA LEU A 169 -10.74 11.93 -6.89
C LEU A 169 -10.33 10.87 -5.85
N GLN A 170 -9.99 11.30 -4.64
CA GLN A 170 -9.65 10.44 -3.51
C GLN A 170 -10.91 9.85 -2.90
N CYS A 171 -10.88 8.52 -2.73
CA CYS A 171 -11.90 7.77 -2.04
C CYS A 171 -11.83 8.04 -0.53
N THR A 172 -13.00 8.08 0.12
CA THR A 172 -13.09 8.02 1.58
C THR A 172 -12.71 6.62 2.07
N PRO A 173 -12.07 6.49 3.25
CA PRO A 173 -11.73 5.19 3.80
C PRO A 173 -12.99 4.38 4.11
N PRO A 174 -12.92 3.03 4.01
CA PRO A 174 -14.08 2.19 4.25
C PRO A 174 -14.58 2.36 5.69
N PRO A 175 -15.89 2.59 5.90
CA PRO A 175 -16.47 2.62 7.23
C PRO A 175 -16.35 1.24 7.91
N PRO A 176 -16.47 1.18 9.25
CA PRO A 176 -16.53 -0.09 9.95
C PRO A 176 -17.66 -0.99 9.42
N VAL A 177 -17.41 -2.31 9.36
CA VAL A 177 -18.31 -3.32 8.75
C VAL A 177 -19.76 -3.25 9.26
N ILE A 178 -19.97 -2.85 10.52
CA ILE A 178 -21.30 -2.67 11.12
C ILE A 178 -22.17 -1.59 10.45
N PHE A 179 -21.54 -0.56 9.85
CA PHE A 179 -22.25 0.56 9.22
C PHE A 179 -22.41 0.38 7.71
N ASP A 180 -21.84 -0.68 7.14
CA ASP A 180 -21.74 -0.87 5.70
C ASP A 180 -22.03 -2.32 5.31
N ILE A 181 -23.25 -2.74 5.66
CA ILE A 181 -23.74 -4.11 5.53
C ILE A 181 -23.95 -4.46 4.03
N HIS A 182 -24.29 -3.47 3.20
CA HIS A 182 -24.60 -3.66 1.78
C HIS A 182 -23.97 -2.55 0.93
N PRO A 183 -22.65 -2.61 0.69
CA PRO A 183 -21.98 -1.62 -0.15
C PRO A 183 -22.46 -1.76 -1.60
N LYS A 184 -22.78 -0.64 -2.24
CA LYS A 184 -23.19 -0.62 -3.65
C LYS A 184 -21.99 -0.94 -4.53
N SER A 185 -22.05 -2.04 -5.27
CA SER A 185 -21.02 -2.39 -6.26
C SER A 185 -21.10 -1.48 -7.48
N CYS A 186 -19.95 -1.19 -8.09
CA CYS A 186 -19.87 -0.36 -9.30
C CYS A 186 -18.85 -0.90 -10.29
N ASN A 187 -19.10 -0.70 -11.57
CA ASN A 187 -18.14 -1.03 -12.62
C ASN A 187 -17.50 0.24 -13.17
N SER A 188 -18.27 1.33 -13.28
CA SER A 188 -17.83 2.62 -13.79
C SER A 188 -18.10 3.76 -12.80
N THR A 189 -17.47 4.92 -13.01
CA THR A 189 -17.74 6.13 -12.22
C THR A 189 -19.12 6.71 -12.44
N LEU A 190 -19.75 6.43 -13.57
CA LEU A 190 -21.11 6.90 -13.88
C LEU A 190 -22.17 6.20 -13.02
N ASP A 191 -21.93 4.95 -12.63
CA ASP A 191 -22.86 4.15 -11.80
C ASP A 191 -23.05 4.76 -10.40
N CYS A 192 -22.05 5.52 -9.93
CA CYS A 192 -22.01 6.10 -8.60
C CYS A 192 -22.28 7.60 -8.56
N PHE A 193 -22.42 8.30 -9.71
CA PHE A 193 -22.47 9.75 -9.76
C PHE A 193 -23.56 10.32 -8.82
N PRO A 194 -23.25 11.30 -7.93
CA PRO A 194 -22.05 12.14 -7.83
C PRO A 194 -20.89 11.56 -7.00
N ASN A 195 -21.03 10.33 -6.49
CA ASN A 195 -20.00 9.62 -5.74
C ASN A 195 -19.00 8.92 -6.67
N LEU A 196 -17.92 8.41 -6.07
CA LEU A 196 -16.79 7.82 -6.74
C LEU A 196 -16.84 6.28 -6.68
N CYS A 197 -16.43 5.62 -7.75
CA CYS A 197 -16.28 4.16 -7.77
C CYS A 197 -14.87 3.78 -7.27
N CYS A 198 -14.80 3.19 -6.08
CA CYS A 198 -13.58 2.99 -5.32
C CYS A 198 -13.25 1.51 -5.16
N GLN A 199 -12.01 1.12 -5.43
CA GLN A 199 -11.55 -0.25 -5.26
C GLN A 199 -11.13 -0.51 -3.80
N GLU A 200 -11.74 -1.51 -3.19
CA GLU A 200 -11.52 -1.97 -1.82
C GLU A 200 -11.39 -3.50 -1.79
N SER A 201 -10.24 -4.02 -1.33
CA SER A 201 -10.02 -5.47 -1.14
C SER A 201 -10.37 -6.35 -2.37
N GLY A 202 -10.20 -5.79 -3.57
CA GLY A 202 -10.42 -6.50 -4.85
C GLY A 202 -11.83 -6.36 -5.44
N LYS A 203 -12.72 -5.59 -4.82
CA LYS A 203 -14.03 -5.22 -5.37
C LYS A 203 -14.16 -3.72 -5.48
N ARG A 204 -15.11 -3.24 -6.29
CA ARG A 204 -15.40 -1.82 -6.46
C ARG A 204 -16.71 -1.46 -5.78
N HIS A 205 -16.70 -0.41 -4.97
CA HIS A 205 -17.86 0.10 -4.26
C HIS A 205 -18.01 1.61 -4.43
N CYS A 206 -19.25 2.10 -4.45
CA CYS A 206 -19.52 3.53 -4.46
C CYS A 206 -19.18 4.15 -3.10
N ARG A 207 -18.28 5.15 -3.10
CA ARG A 207 -17.90 5.92 -1.91
C ARG A 207 -17.98 7.42 -2.17
N PRO A 208 -18.35 8.22 -1.16
CA PRO A 208 -18.31 9.66 -1.28
C PRO A 208 -16.86 10.15 -1.45
N PRO A 209 -16.63 11.22 -2.22
CA PRO A 209 -15.32 11.83 -2.35
C PRO A 209 -14.88 12.45 -1.02
N ARG A 210 -13.57 12.52 -0.77
CA ARG A 210 -13.04 13.12 0.45
C ARG A 210 -13.40 14.61 0.59
N ARG A 211 -13.44 15.33 -0.54
CA ARG A 211 -13.98 16.70 -0.62
C ARG A 211 -15.15 16.73 -1.59
N SER A 212 -16.25 17.34 -1.15
CA SER A 212 -17.44 17.48 -1.99
C SER A 212 -17.13 18.33 -3.22
N LEU A 213 -17.73 18.00 -4.37
CA LEU A 213 -17.72 18.86 -5.56
C LEU A 213 -18.26 20.26 -5.26
N LEU A 214 -19.15 20.40 -4.28
CA LEU A 214 -19.61 21.70 -3.80
C LEU A 214 -18.47 22.53 -3.24
N ALA A 215 -17.52 21.91 -2.53
CA ALA A 215 -16.32 22.59 -2.03
C ALA A 215 -15.34 22.98 -3.15
N LEU A 216 -15.31 22.21 -4.25
CA LEU A 216 -14.56 22.56 -5.45
C LEU A 216 -15.17 23.81 -6.09
N VAL A 217 -16.48 23.79 -6.35
CA VAL A 217 -17.20 24.90 -6.99
C VAL A 217 -17.15 26.14 -6.12
N THR A 218 -17.35 26.04 -4.80
CA THR A 218 -17.24 27.21 -3.90
C THR A 218 -15.81 27.71 -3.74
N GLY A 219 -14.81 26.83 -3.80
CA GLY A 219 -13.40 27.21 -3.84
C GLY A 219 -13.01 27.93 -5.13
N LEU A 220 -13.59 27.53 -6.27
CA LEU A 220 -13.44 28.24 -7.53
C LEU A 220 -14.17 29.58 -7.50
N THR A 221 -15.43 29.64 -7.06
CA THR A 221 -16.20 30.89 -7.03
C THR A 221 -15.65 31.91 -6.03
N SER A 222 -14.99 31.46 -4.95
CA SER A 222 -14.30 32.36 -4.01
C SER A 222 -12.94 32.86 -4.53
N ARG A 223 -12.25 32.10 -5.38
CA ARG A 223 -11.01 32.55 -6.05
C ARG A 223 -11.28 33.38 -7.31
N PHE A 224 -12.39 33.15 -7.99
CA PHE A 224 -12.95 34.06 -8.99
C PHE A 224 -13.75 35.15 -8.30
N ASN A 225 -13.08 35.89 -7.42
CA ASN A 225 -13.61 37.15 -6.93
C ASN A 225 -13.78 38.08 -8.15
N ILE A 226 -14.89 38.82 -8.16
CA ILE A 226 -15.48 39.61 -9.26
C ILE A 226 -14.55 40.70 -9.87
N GLY A 227 -13.26 40.75 -9.51
CA GLY A 227 -12.27 41.67 -10.07
C GLY A 227 -11.72 41.30 -11.45
N VAL A 228 -11.50 40.01 -11.74
CA VAL A 228 -10.85 39.58 -13.00
C VAL A 228 -11.78 39.75 -14.21
N ILE A 229 -13.09 39.61 -14.02
CA ILE A 229 -14.08 39.86 -15.09
C ILE A 229 -14.10 41.35 -15.46
N LYS A 230 -13.88 42.24 -14.48
CA LYS A 230 -13.86 43.69 -14.68
C LYS A 230 -12.65 44.13 -15.53
N ASP A 231 -11.47 43.59 -15.27
CA ASP A 231 -10.25 43.88 -16.06
C ASP A 231 -10.31 43.32 -17.50
N ILE A 232 -11.02 42.20 -17.72
CA ILE A 232 -11.22 41.64 -19.07
C ILE A 232 -12.26 42.45 -19.83
N THR A 233 -13.34 42.92 -19.18
CA THR A 233 -14.32 43.81 -19.82
C THR A 233 -13.78 45.21 -20.10
N ASP A 234 -12.91 45.75 -19.24
CA ASP A 234 -12.35 47.10 -19.41
C ASP A 234 -11.29 47.16 -20.52
N ASN A 235 -10.64 46.04 -20.88
CA ASN A 235 -9.76 45.92 -22.05
C ASN A 235 -10.47 45.57 -23.36
N LEU A 236 -11.76 45.19 -23.31
CA LEU A 236 -12.57 44.87 -24.49
C LEU A 236 -13.47 46.03 -24.95
N VAL A 237 -13.49 47.16 -24.21
CA VAL A 237 -14.05 48.42 -24.71
C VAL A 237 -13.07 49.04 -25.70
N ILE A 238 -13.15 48.58 -26.95
CA ILE A 238 -12.60 49.27 -28.11
C ILE A 238 -13.15 50.71 -28.08
N LYS A 239 -12.25 51.68 -27.86
CA LYS A 239 -12.54 53.11 -28.07
C LYS A 239 -13.14 53.28 -29.46
N LYS A 240 -14.39 53.74 -29.50
CA LYS A 240 -15.06 54.20 -30.70
C LYS A 240 -14.58 55.59 -31.08
#